data_AF-A0A2A4ALL3-F1
#
_entry.id   AF-A0A2A4ALL3-F1
#
_cell.length_a   1.000
_cell.length_b   1.000
_cell.length_c   1.000
_cell.angle_alpha   90.00
_cell.angle_beta   90.00
_cell.angle_gamma   90.00
#
_symmetry.space_group_name_H-M   'P 1'
#
loop_
_entity.id
_entity.type
_entity.pdbx_description
1 polymer ?
#
loop_
_entity_poly.entity_id
_entity_poly.type
_entity_poly.pdbx_seq_one_letter_code
_entity_poly.pdbx_strand_id
1 'polypeptide(L)'
;MSLGVTDLSTARAKRDNSIVTLRREPLTVICQVSNVSADVEVHRQIGFSDALTFEQLHHVLEVCFGLPDEDSPWHFFEHHEARGARIDPKHQVSEFLWREGVQLDYAWGLWDFSLVVVDIYPRDSGTPESLCVGGSGAFTQPFDLTAINAQLTGQETIDEVLNIVTPPVRALIQRSKLFDFVPLLQALDLERSDSNAPLSVLDSLPREITAEGQDSFWSMVLALTCMGGRELSNSVAESTMDALGWVSDEGKLLTGEEIRELCSASLSVLASVGAYGDEALAPVDRLDIYRALLRR
;
A
#
# COMPACT_ATOMS: atom_id res chain seq x y z
N MET A 1 14.56 -16.81 7.86
CA MET A 1 14.49 -15.83 8.97
C MET A 1 13.37 -14.88 8.61
N SER A 2 12.19 -15.04 9.21
CA SER A 2 11.07 -14.13 8.99
C SER A 2 11.45 -12.77 9.56
N LEU A 3 11.44 -11.73 8.71
CA LEU A 3 11.53 -10.34 9.14
C LEU A 3 10.24 -10.08 9.92
N GLY A 4 10.33 -10.09 11.25
CA GLY A 4 9.17 -9.89 12.12
C GLY A 4 8.52 -8.55 11.82
N VAL A 5 7.35 -8.58 11.20
CA VAL A 5 6.48 -7.41 11.03
C VAL A 5 6.12 -6.91 12.43
N THR A 6 6.46 -5.65 12.71
CA THR A 6 6.23 -5.06 14.03
C THR A 6 4.83 -4.49 14.06
N ASP A 7 3.94 -5.15 14.81
CA ASP A 7 2.64 -4.59 15.15
C ASP A 7 2.82 -3.37 16.06
N LEU A 8 2.53 -2.19 15.51
CA LEU A 8 2.67 -0.89 16.15
C LEU A 8 1.73 -0.74 17.34
N SER A 9 0.56 -1.38 17.33
CA SER A 9 -0.41 -1.35 18.41
C SER A 9 0.06 -2.21 19.60
N THR A 10 0.57 -3.41 19.32
CA THR A 10 1.13 -4.33 20.32
C THR A 10 2.42 -3.80 20.95
N ALA A 11 3.29 -3.15 20.16
CA ALA A 11 4.48 -2.48 20.68
C ALA A 11 4.13 -1.37 21.68
N ARG A 12 2.98 -0.72 21.51
CA ARG A 12 2.47 0.36 22.38
C ARG A 12 1.67 -0.14 23.57
N ALA A 13 0.87 -1.21 23.43
CA ALA A 13 0.14 -1.81 24.55
C ALA A 13 1.09 -2.30 25.66
N LYS A 14 2.28 -2.79 25.29
CA LYS A 14 3.37 -3.10 26.24
C LYS A 14 3.83 -1.89 27.07
N ARG A 15 3.55 -0.67 26.62
CA ARG A 15 3.94 0.59 27.28
C ARG A 15 2.87 1.08 28.28
N ASP A 16 1.59 0.82 28.04
CA ASP A 16 0.47 1.49 28.76
C ASP A 16 -0.34 0.61 29.74
N ASN A 17 0.02 -0.66 29.94
CA ASN A 17 -0.51 -1.52 31.02
C ASN A 17 -2.06 -1.52 31.15
N SER A 18 -2.76 -1.57 30.01
CA SER A 18 -4.22 -1.46 29.90
C SER A 18 -4.96 -2.80 30.00
N ILE A 19 -6.21 -2.75 30.48
CA ILE A 19 -7.08 -3.90 30.75
C ILE A 19 -7.46 -4.62 29.43
N VAL A 20 -7.24 -5.94 29.39
CA VAL A 20 -7.51 -6.80 28.23
C VAL A 20 -9.01 -7.06 28.08
N THR A 21 -9.65 -6.46 27.08
CA THR A 21 -10.95 -6.88 26.56
C THR A 21 -10.76 -7.89 25.42
N LEU A 22 -11.36 -9.08 25.54
CA LEU A 22 -11.38 -10.10 24.48
C LEU A 22 -12.30 -9.67 23.33
N ARG A 23 -11.85 -8.74 22.50
CA ARG A 23 -12.40 -8.53 21.15
C ARG A 23 -11.49 -9.24 20.16
N ARG A 24 -12.06 -9.90 19.16
CA ARG A 24 -11.28 -10.43 18.04
C ARG A 24 -10.58 -9.25 17.38
N GLU A 25 -9.26 -9.29 17.32
CA GLU A 25 -8.48 -8.28 16.62
C GLU A 25 -8.83 -8.37 15.12
N PRO A 26 -9.12 -7.24 14.45
CA PRO A 26 -9.34 -7.24 13.02
C PRO A 26 -8.05 -7.66 12.31
N LEU A 27 -8.16 -8.40 11.22
CA LEU A 27 -7.02 -8.95 10.49
C LEU A 27 -7.07 -8.56 9.02
N THR A 28 -5.89 -8.48 8.42
CA THR A 28 -5.72 -8.41 6.97
C THR A 28 -5.26 -9.77 6.48
N VAL A 29 -6.04 -10.39 5.60
CA VAL A 29 -5.69 -11.65 4.93
C VAL A 29 -4.95 -11.31 3.64
N ILE A 30 -3.76 -11.89 3.46
CA ILE A 30 -3.00 -11.81 2.20
C ILE A 30 -3.24 -13.10 1.43
N CYS A 31 -3.87 -13.00 0.26
CA CYS A 31 -4.08 -14.12 -0.63
C CYS A 31 -3.28 -13.98 -1.92
N GLN A 32 -2.69 -15.08 -2.37
CA GLN A 32 -2.33 -15.25 -3.77
C GLN A 32 -3.54 -15.81 -4.50
N VAL A 33 -3.97 -15.12 -5.55
CA VAL A 33 -5.04 -15.56 -6.43
C VAL A 33 -4.45 -15.84 -7.79
N SER A 34 -4.68 -17.03 -8.34
CA SER A 34 -4.11 -17.44 -9.61
C SER A 34 -5.14 -18.07 -10.53
N ASN A 35 -5.08 -17.70 -11.81
CA ASN A 35 -5.69 -18.43 -12.91
C ASN A 35 -4.55 -19.06 -13.73
N VAL A 36 -4.51 -20.38 -13.75
CA VAL A 36 -3.50 -21.14 -14.50
C VAL A 36 -4.20 -21.82 -15.66
N SER A 37 -3.82 -21.43 -16.87
CA SER A 37 -4.21 -22.09 -18.12
C SER A 37 -2.97 -22.72 -18.78
N ALA A 38 -3.17 -23.55 -19.80
CA ALA A 38 -2.06 -24.28 -20.44
C ALA A 38 -0.95 -23.36 -21.00
N ASP A 39 -1.29 -22.13 -21.38
CA ASP A 39 -0.38 -21.21 -22.07
C ASP A 39 -0.08 -19.93 -21.28
N VAL A 40 -0.86 -19.62 -20.23
CA VAL A 40 -0.74 -18.38 -19.46
C VAL A 40 -1.05 -18.64 -17.98
N GLU A 41 -0.16 -18.14 -17.12
CA GLU A 41 -0.38 -18.00 -15.68
C GLU A 41 -0.58 -16.52 -15.34
N VAL A 42 -1.75 -16.21 -14.77
CA VAL A 42 -2.05 -14.89 -14.22
C VAL A 42 -2.17 -15.02 -12.73
N HIS A 43 -1.48 -14.18 -11.97
CA HIS A 43 -1.64 -14.15 -10.52
C HIS A 43 -1.68 -12.73 -9.97
N ARG A 44 -2.33 -12.60 -8.81
CA ARG A 44 -2.43 -11.37 -8.02
C ARG A 44 -2.13 -11.71 -6.56
N GLN A 45 -1.41 -10.83 -5.89
CA GLN A 45 -1.27 -10.82 -4.43
C GLN A 45 -2.18 -9.73 -3.91
N ILE A 46 -3.18 -10.10 -3.13
CA ILE A 46 -4.26 -9.21 -2.70
C ILE A 46 -4.34 -9.28 -1.18
N GLY A 47 -4.24 -8.13 -0.52
CA GLY A 47 -4.56 -7.99 0.89
C GLY A 47 -5.98 -7.49 1.06
N PHE A 48 -6.76 -8.07 1.97
CA PHE A 48 -8.10 -7.60 2.28
C PHE A 48 -8.51 -7.85 3.73
N SER A 49 -9.45 -7.05 4.21
CA SER A 49 -10.04 -7.15 5.54
C SER A 49 -10.73 -8.50 5.73
N ASP A 50 -10.45 -9.15 6.85
CA ASP A 50 -11.05 -10.44 7.21
C ASP A 50 -12.54 -10.34 7.55
N ALA A 51 -13.06 -9.13 7.67
CA ALA A 51 -14.45 -8.80 7.89
C ALA A 51 -15.29 -8.70 6.61
N LEU A 52 -14.65 -8.71 5.42
CA LEU A 52 -15.38 -8.70 4.14
C LEU A 52 -16.28 -9.92 4.02
N THR A 53 -17.42 -9.75 3.33
CA THR A 53 -18.20 -10.88 2.83
C THR A 53 -17.58 -11.44 1.54
N PHE A 54 -17.94 -12.67 1.16
CA PHE A 54 -17.53 -13.22 -0.13
C PHE A 54 -18.10 -12.44 -1.33
N GLU A 55 -19.25 -11.80 -1.18
CA GLU A 55 -19.78 -10.85 -2.17
C GLU A 55 -18.88 -9.62 -2.34
N GLN A 56 -18.37 -9.05 -1.24
CA GLN A 56 -17.40 -7.96 -1.31
C GLN A 56 -16.05 -8.42 -1.85
N LEU A 57 -15.58 -9.60 -1.46
CA LEU A 57 -14.35 -10.20 -2.00
C LEU A 57 -14.47 -10.44 -3.51
N HIS A 58 -15.63 -10.88 -4.00
CA HIS A 58 -15.88 -11.01 -5.44
C HIS A 58 -15.62 -9.68 -6.16
N HIS A 59 -16.15 -8.57 -5.66
CA HIS A 59 -15.90 -7.25 -6.26
C HIS A 59 -14.41 -6.87 -6.26
N VAL A 60 -13.67 -7.19 -5.19
CA VAL A 60 -12.21 -7.00 -5.17
C VAL A 60 -11.52 -7.80 -6.28
N LEU A 61 -11.94 -9.06 -6.51
CA LEU A 61 -11.40 -9.90 -7.58
C LEU A 61 -11.75 -9.37 -8.96
N GLU A 62 -12.96 -8.81 -9.16
CA GLU A 62 -13.34 -8.17 -10.42
C GLU A 62 -12.38 -7.05 -10.78
N VAL A 63 -12.10 -6.16 -9.82
CA VAL A 63 -11.16 -5.05 -10.02
C VAL A 63 -9.75 -5.57 -10.28
N CYS A 64 -9.24 -6.49 -9.45
CA CYS A 64 -7.87 -7.02 -9.56
C CYS A 64 -7.59 -7.78 -10.87
N PHE A 65 -8.58 -8.47 -11.42
CA PHE A 65 -8.44 -9.23 -12.66
C PHE A 65 -9.04 -8.53 -13.89
N GLY A 66 -9.66 -7.36 -13.72
CA GLY A 66 -10.36 -6.64 -14.79
C GLY A 66 -11.54 -7.43 -15.34
N LEU A 67 -12.27 -8.15 -14.48
CA LEU A 67 -13.44 -8.91 -14.90
C LEU A 67 -14.52 -7.91 -15.33
N PRO A 68 -15.10 -8.05 -16.54
CA PRO A 68 -16.12 -7.14 -17.00
C PRO A 68 -17.39 -7.25 -16.15
N ASP A 69 -18.05 -6.12 -15.95
CA ASP A 69 -19.36 -5.99 -15.30
C ASP A 69 -20.44 -6.55 -16.24
N GLU A 70 -20.51 -7.88 -16.28
CA GLU A 70 -21.49 -8.68 -17.00
C GLU A 70 -22.22 -9.58 -15.98
N ASP A 71 -23.47 -9.99 -16.27
CA ASP A 71 -24.26 -10.94 -15.47
C ASP A 71 -23.68 -12.39 -15.47
N SER A 72 -22.35 -12.52 -15.55
CA SER A 72 -21.62 -13.78 -15.50
C SER A 72 -21.82 -14.44 -14.13
N PRO A 73 -22.22 -15.72 -14.08
CA PRO A 73 -22.39 -16.42 -12.81
C PRO A 73 -21.03 -16.57 -12.12
N TRP A 74 -20.98 -16.27 -10.82
CA TRP A 74 -19.75 -16.38 -10.02
C TRP A 74 -20.03 -17.05 -8.68
N HIS A 75 -19.13 -17.93 -8.24
CA HIS A 75 -19.28 -18.73 -7.02
C HIS A 75 -17.94 -19.00 -6.34
N PHE A 76 -17.92 -19.02 -5.01
CA PHE A 76 -16.81 -19.56 -4.21
C PHE A 76 -17.13 -20.98 -3.75
N PHE A 77 -16.09 -21.80 -3.62
CA PHE A 77 -16.17 -23.18 -3.16
C PHE A 77 -15.03 -23.46 -2.19
N GLU A 78 -15.32 -24.32 -1.21
CA GLU A 78 -14.24 -24.94 -0.42
C GLU A 78 -13.32 -25.76 -1.33
N HIS A 79 -12.01 -25.70 -1.08
CA HIS A 79 -11.05 -26.48 -1.86
C HIS A 79 -10.96 -27.92 -1.33
N HIS A 80 -11.47 -28.88 -2.11
CA HIS A 80 -11.33 -30.33 -1.93
C HIS A 80 -11.04 -30.97 -3.30
N GLU A 81 -10.58 -32.23 -3.36
CA GLU A 81 -10.08 -32.90 -4.59
C GLU A 81 -10.99 -32.79 -5.85
N ALA A 82 -12.31 -32.57 -5.70
CA ALA A 82 -13.26 -32.46 -6.81
C ALA A 82 -14.08 -31.15 -6.85
N ARG A 83 -13.66 -30.10 -6.10
CA ARG A 83 -14.44 -28.89 -5.72
C ARG A 83 -15.46 -29.17 -4.62
N GLY A 84 -15.37 -28.39 -3.55
CA GLY A 84 -16.16 -28.55 -2.33
C GLY A 84 -17.58 -27.99 -2.40
N ALA A 85 -18.17 -27.83 -1.21
CA ALA A 85 -19.43 -27.14 -1.07
C ALA A 85 -19.31 -25.68 -1.52
N ARG A 86 -20.38 -25.18 -2.16
CA ARG A 86 -20.50 -23.77 -2.50
C ARG A 86 -20.66 -22.95 -1.23
N ILE A 87 -19.92 -21.85 -1.15
CA ILE A 87 -19.98 -20.90 -0.04
C ILE A 87 -21.08 -19.87 -0.36
N ASP A 88 -21.95 -19.59 0.61
CA ASP A 88 -22.93 -18.51 0.47
C ASP A 88 -22.20 -17.15 0.53
N PRO A 89 -22.38 -16.28 -0.49
CA PRO A 89 -21.68 -15.00 -0.58
C PRO A 89 -21.82 -14.05 0.61
N LYS A 90 -22.84 -14.26 1.46
CA LYS A 90 -23.10 -13.45 2.65
C LYS A 90 -22.21 -13.80 3.84
N HIS A 91 -21.55 -14.95 3.82
CA HIS A 91 -20.58 -15.31 4.87
C HIS A 91 -19.36 -14.41 4.84
N GLN A 92 -18.76 -14.21 6.01
CA GLN A 92 -17.51 -13.48 6.12
C GLN A 92 -16.34 -14.34 5.67
N VAL A 93 -15.35 -13.72 5.03
CA VAL A 93 -14.14 -14.40 4.56
C VAL A 93 -13.39 -15.07 5.71
N SER A 94 -13.42 -14.47 6.91
CA SER A 94 -12.78 -15.03 8.11
C SER A 94 -13.35 -16.35 8.59
N GLU A 95 -14.54 -16.75 8.16
CA GLU A 95 -15.10 -18.06 8.48
C GLU A 95 -14.36 -19.19 7.74
N PHE A 96 -13.71 -18.88 6.62
CA PHE A 96 -13.05 -19.85 5.75
C PHE A 96 -11.54 -19.59 5.62
N LEU A 97 -11.13 -18.33 5.38
CA LEU A 97 -9.74 -17.90 5.15
C LEU A 97 -9.04 -17.46 6.45
N TRP A 98 -8.98 -18.33 7.44
CA TRP A 98 -8.56 -17.99 8.81
C TRP A 98 -7.11 -18.33 9.17
N ARG A 99 -6.36 -19.01 8.28
CA ARG A 99 -4.94 -19.31 8.46
C ARG A 99 -4.21 -19.44 7.13
N GLU A 100 -2.90 -19.29 7.18
CA GLU A 100 -1.98 -19.59 6.07
C GLU A 100 -2.21 -21.00 5.50
N GLY A 101 -2.07 -21.10 4.18
CA GLY A 101 -2.21 -22.33 3.42
C GLY A 101 -3.64 -22.79 3.19
N VAL A 102 -4.67 -22.12 3.74
CA VAL A 102 -6.05 -22.38 3.34
C VAL A 102 -6.23 -22.01 1.88
N GLN A 103 -6.92 -22.88 1.15
CA GLN A 103 -7.26 -22.67 -0.25
C GLN A 103 -8.77 -22.66 -0.45
N LEU A 104 -9.24 -21.82 -1.36
CA LEU A 104 -10.60 -21.81 -1.90
C LEU A 104 -10.55 -21.76 -3.42
N ASP A 105 -11.60 -22.27 -4.06
CA ASP A 105 -11.78 -22.14 -5.50
C ASP A 105 -12.83 -21.06 -5.78
N TYR A 106 -12.52 -20.16 -6.71
CA TYR A 106 -13.43 -19.13 -7.19
C TYR A 106 -13.69 -19.33 -8.67
N ALA A 107 -14.96 -19.40 -9.05
CA ALA A 107 -15.38 -19.49 -10.44
C ALA A 107 -16.05 -18.19 -10.86
N TRP A 108 -15.72 -17.70 -12.06
CA TRP A 108 -16.39 -16.58 -12.73
C TRP A 108 -16.65 -16.96 -14.19
N GLY A 109 -17.91 -17.13 -14.56
CA GLY A 109 -18.29 -17.69 -15.86
C GLY A 109 -17.69 -19.09 -16.06
N LEU A 110 -16.80 -19.21 -17.05
CA LEU A 110 -16.08 -20.45 -17.37
C LEU A 110 -14.65 -20.49 -16.80
N TRP A 111 -14.26 -19.46 -16.05
CA TRP A 111 -12.91 -19.30 -15.53
C TRP A 111 -12.84 -19.73 -14.07
N ASP A 112 -11.81 -20.51 -13.75
CA ASP A 112 -11.53 -20.95 -12.38
C ASP A 112 -10.25 -20.30 -11.86
N PHE A 113 -10.30 -19.85 -10.62
CA PHE A 113 -9.21 -19.24 -9.89
C PHE A 113 -8.98 -20.01 -8.59
N SER A 114 -7.72 -20.19 -8.24
CA SER A 114 -7.33 -20.68 -6.91
C SER A 114 -6.94 -19.50 -6.04
N LEU A 115 -7.52 -19.42 -4.85
CA LEU A 115 -7.17 -18.47 -3.80
C LEU A 115 -6.44 -19.20 -2.70
N VAL A 116 -5.21 -18.81 -2.39
CA VAL A 116 -4.41 -19.39 -1.31
C VAL A 116 -4.02 -18.30 -0.33
N VAL A 117 -4.34 -18.49 0.96
CA VAL A 117 -3.87 -17.60 2.03
C VAL A 117 -2.36 -17.76 2.18
N VAL A 118 -1.62 -16.70 1.91
CA VAL A 118 -0.16 -16.66 2.04
C VAL A 118 0.24 -16.17 3.41
N ASP A 119 -0.50 -15.22 3.98
CA ASP A 119 -0.17 -14.60 5.26
C ASP A 119 -1.39 -13.92 5.90
N ILE A 120 -1.34 -13.67 7.21
CA ILE A 120 -2.36 -12.94 7.96
C ILE A 120 -1.71 -11.99 8.96
N TYR A 121 -2.08 -10.72 8.89
CA TYR A 121 -1.51 -9.65 9.73
C TYR A 121 -2.56 -8.98 10.61
N PRO A 122 -2.20 -8.54 11.83
CA PRO A 122 -3.01 -7.60 12.59
C PRO A 122 -3.32 -6.35 11.78
N ARG A 123 -4.56 -5.90 11.84
CA ARG A 123 -5.06 -4.72 11.14
C ARG A 123 -5.23 -3.57 12.12
N ASP A 124 -4.85 -2.37 11.68
CA ASP A 124 -5.22 -1.12 12.36
C ASP A 124 -6.28 -0.35 11.55
N SER A 125 -6.79 0.74 12.13
CA SER A 125 -7.81 1.58 11.49
C SER A 125 -7.32 2.32 10.25
N GLY A 126 -6.00 2.42 10.03
CA GLY A 126 -5.41 3.09 8.87
C GLY A 126 -5.18 2.16 7.67
N THR A 127 -5.35 0.85 7.85
CA THR A 127 -5.13 -0.12 6.78
C THR A 127 -6.31 -0.09 5.79
N PRO A 128 -6.10 -0.05 4.46
CA PRO A 128 -7.19 -0.10 3.47
C PRO A 128 -8.00 -1.40 3.54
N GLU A 129 -9.30 -1.37 3.24
CA GLU A 129 -10.16 -2.57 3.25
C GLU A 129 -9.71 -3.64 2.26
N SER A 130 -9.18 -3.22 1.10
CA SER A 130 -8.58 -4.12 0.11
C SER A 130 -7.50 -3.39 -0.69
N LEU A 131 -6.44 -4.11 -1.05
CA LEU A 131 -5.34 -3.60 -1.85
C LEU A 131 -4.72 -4.72 -2.69
N CYS A 132 -4.42 -4.44 -3.96
CA CYS A 132 -3.55 -5.30 -4.75
C CYS A 132 -2.10 -4.92 -4.41
N VAL A 133 -1.33 -5.89 -3.90
CA VAL A 133 0.07 -5.70 -3.47
C VAL A 133 1.03 -5.98 -4.62
N GLY A 134 0.63 -6.84 -5.56
CA GLY A 134 1.44 -7.18 -6.71
C GLY A 134 0.76 -8.22 -7.60
N GLY A 135 1.43 -8.59 -8.68
CA GLY A 135 0.93 -9.61 -9.60
C GLY A 135 1.67 -9.60 -10.92
N SER A 136 1.33 -10.57 -11.77
CA SER A 136 1.81 -10.62 -13.14
C SER A 136 0.79 -11.26 -14.07
N GLY A 137 1.00 -11.06 -15.38
CA GLY A 137 0.13 -11.60 -16.41
C GLY A 137 -1.09 -10.73 -16.70
N ALA A 138 -1.49 -10.72 -17.96
CA ALA A 138 -2.71 -10.09 -18.42
C ALA A 138 -3.82 -11.14 -18.49
N PHE A 139 -5.02 -10.79 -18.02
CA PHE A 139 -6.20 -11.65 -18.12
C PHE A 139 -7.12 -11.11 -19.23
N THR A 140 -7.95 -10.13 -18.91
CA THR A 140 -8.75 -9.35 -19.88
C THR A 140 -8.05 -8.07 -20.32
N GLN A 141 -7.21 -7.51 -19.44
CA GLN A 141 -6.46 -6.27 -19.64
C GLN A 141 -5.02 -6.41 -19.11
N PRO A 142 -4.09 -5.54 -19.55
CA PRO A 142 -2.75 -5.47 -18.98
C PRO A 142 -2.80 -5.26 -17.46
N PHE A 143 -1.83 -5.82 -16.75
CA PHE A 143 -1.72 -5.60 -15.32
C PHE A 143 -1.22 -4.17 -15.06
N ASP A 144 -2.07 -3.37 -14.43
CA ASP A 144 -1.79 -2.00 -14.01
C ASP A 144 -2.13 -1.88 -12.52
N LEU A 145 -1.11 -2.00 -11.68
CA LEU A 145 -1.26 -1.97 -10.23
C LEU A 145 -1.88 -0.66 -9.74
N THR A 146 -1.43 0.47 -10.32
CA THR A 146 -1.87 1.81 -9.94
C THR A 146 -3.34 2.02 -10.27
N ALA A 147 -3.78 1.61 -11.46
CA ALA A 147 -5.19 1.70 -11.86
C ALA A 147 -6.08 0.81 -10.98
N ILE A 148 -5.64 -0.41 -10.70
CA ILE A 148 -6.35 -1.36 -9.82
C ILE A 148 -6.53 -0.76 -8.43
N ASN A 149 -5.45 -0.27 -7.81
CA ASN A 149 -5.50 0.25 -6.45
C ASN A 149 -6.27 1.57 -6.36
N ALA A 150 -6.24 2.42 -7.39
CA ALA A 150 -7.10 3.60 -7.46
C ALA A 150 -8.58 3.21 -7.43
N GLN A 151 -8.97 2.18 -8.19
CA GLN A 151 -10.34 1.69 -8.23
C GLN A 151 -10.76 1.02 -6.91
N LEU A 152 -9.89 0.21 -6.30
CA LEU A 152 -10.14 -0.43 -5.00
C LEU A 152 -10.25 0.59 -3.86
N THR A 153 -9.44 1.65 -3.88
CA THR A 153 -9.47 2.70 -2.85
C THR A 153 -10.72 3.55 -2.97
N GLY A 154 -11.17 3.83 -4.20
CA GLY A 154 -12.34 4.66 -4.47
C GLY A 154 -12.09 6.16 -4.34
N GLN A 155 -12.84 6.95 -5.12
CA GLN A 155 -12.60 8.40 -5.24
C GLN A 155 -12.83 9.16 -3.94
N GLU A 156 -13.85 8.77 -3.14
CA GLU A 156 -14.16 9.42 -1.87
C GLU A 156 -12.99 9.34 -0.89
N THR A 157 -12.43 8.14 -0.70
CA THR A 157 -11.26 7.92 0.16
C THR A 157 -10.01 8.61 -0.37
N ILE A 158 -9.80 8.60 -1.70
CA ILE A 158 -8.72 9.37 -2.33
C ILE A 158 -8.85 10.86 -1.97
N ASP A 159 -10.05 11.43 -2.12
CA ASP A 159 -10.28 12.85 -1.84
C ASP A 159 -10.09 13.18 -0.35
N GLU A 160 -10.59 12.34 0.55
CA GLU A 160 -10.41 12.48 2.00
C GLU A 160 -8.93 12.47 2.41
N VAL A 161 -8.17 11.47 1.96
CA VAL A 161 -6.73 11.35 2.25
C VAL A 161 -5.96 12.50 1.64
N LEU A 162 -6.24 12.86 0.38
CA LEU A 162 -5.55 13.98 -0.26
C LEU A 162 -5.87 15.31 0.42
N ASN A 163 -7.07 15.47 1.00
CA ASN A 163 -7.47 16.70 1.71
C ASN A 163 -6.65 16.98 2.97
N ILE A 164 -6.17 15.96 3.66
CA ILE A 164 -5.33 16.09 4.85
C ILE A 164 -3.83 16.16 4.53
N VAL A 165 -3.44 15.95 3.28
CA VAL A 165 -2.05 15.97 2.83
C VAL A 165 -1.65 17.36 2.35
N THR A 166 -0.38 17.70 2.57
CA THR A 166 0.19 18.99 2.20
C THR A 166 0.05 19.30 0.72
N PRO A 167 -0.28 20.55 0.32
CA PRO A 167 -0.57 20.89 -1.07
C PRO A 167 0.50 20.44 -2.09
N PRO A 168 1.82 20.53 -1.82
CA PRO A 168 2.83 20.04 -2.75
C PRO A 168 2.75 18.54 -3.01
N VAL A 169 2.52 17.71 -1.98
CA VAL A 169 2.41 16.25 -2.12
C VAL A 169 1.10 15.88 -2.81
N ARG A 170 0.00 16.58 -2.48
CA ARG A 170 -1.28 16.42 -3.19
C ARG A 170 -1.11 16.69 -4.69
N ALA A 171 -0.47 17.81 -5.04
CA ALA A 171 -0.23 18.18 -6.43
C ALA A 171 0.69 17.17 -7.13
N LEU A 172 1.71 16.65 -6.43
CA LEU A 172 2.59 15.61 -6.94
C LEU A 172 1.82 14.35 -7.31
N ILE A 173 0.98 13.83 -6.40
CA ILE A 173 0.19 12.61 -6.63
C ILE A 173 -0.80 12.81 -7.78
N GLN A 174 -1.45 13.97 -7.85
CA GLN A 174 -2.38 14.28 -8.94
C GLN A 174 -1.68 14.39 -10.30
N ARG A 175 -0.47 14.95 -10.35
CA ARG A 175 0.32 15.09 -11.58
C ARG A 175 0.88 13.75 -12.05
N SER A 176 1.45 12.96 -11.15
CA SER A 176 2.03 11.65 -11.45
C SER A 176 0.98 10.57 -11.69
N LYS A 177 -0.25 10.77 -11.17
CA LYS A 177 -1.33 9.77 -11.12
C LYS A 177 -0.97 8.51 -10.35
N LEU A 178 0.06 8.57 -9.50
CA LEU A 178 0.48 7.45 -8.64
C LEU A 178 -0.40 7.41 -7.39
N PHE A 179 -1.63 6.92 -7.55
CA PHE A 179 -2.59 6.76 -6.45
C PHE A 179 -2.23 5.64 -5.48
N ASP A 180 -1.21 4.82 -5.76
CA ASP A 180 -0.65 3.84 -4.82
C ASP A 180 -0.11 4.49 -3.52
N PHE A 181 0.18 5.80 -3.56
CA PHE A 181 0.53 6.55 -2.36
C PHE A 181 -0.67 6.81 -1.42
N VAL A 182 -1.90 6.75 -1.90
CA VAL A 182 -3.09 7.01 -1.06
C VAL A 182 -3.22 5.95 0.04
N PRO A 183 -3.18 4.63 -0.26
CA PRO A 183 -3.08 3.58 0.75
C PRO A 183 -1.95 3.79 1.76
N LEU A 184 -0.77 4.21 1.30
CA LEU A 184 0.37 4.49 2.18
C LEU A 184 0.07 5.65 3.13
N LEU A 185 -0.48 6.75 2.61
CA LEU A 185 -0.85 7.93 3.39
C LEU A 185 -1.98 7.64 4.39
N GLN A 186 -2.93 6.78 4.02
CA GLN A 186 -3.97 6.28 4.91
C GLN A 186 -3.35 5.48 6.08
N ALA A 187 -2.44 4.55 5.77
CA ALA A 187 -1.73 3.75 6.77
C ALA A 187 -0.81 4.59 7.67
N LEU A 188 -0.33 5.73 7.19
CA LEU A 188 0.43 6.66 8.01
C LEU A 188 -0.43 7.31 9.10
N ASP A 189 -1.76 7.39 9.00
CA ASP A 189 -2.60 8.07 10.00
C ASP A 189 -2.11 9.50 10.30
N LEU A 190 -2.16 10.37 9.28
CA LEU A 190 -1.62 11.72 9.35
C LEU A 190 -2.32 12.62 10.38
N GLU A 191 -3.53 12.26 10.81
CA GLU A 191 -4.28 13.01 11.83
C GLU A 191 -3.66 12.91 13.23
N ARG A 192 -2.74 11.98 13.41
CA ARG A 192 -1.95 11.83 14.63
C ARG A 192 -0.87 12.90 14.76
N SER A 193 -0.74 13.49 15.96
CA SER A 193 0.12 14.66 16.22
C SER A 193 1.18 14.42 17.30
N ASP A 194 2.13 13.52 17.06
CA ASP A 194 3.14 13.13 18.08
C ASP A 194 4.61 13.33 17.66
N SER A 195 4.90 14.21 16.69
CA SER A 195 6.28 14.38 16.20
C SER A 195 7.23 14.96 17.25
N ASN A 196 8.37 14.29 17.43
CA ASN A 196 9.46 14.75 18.28
C ASN A 196 10.38 15.78 17.59
N ALA A 197 10.22 16.02 16.28
CA ALA A 197 11.01 17.00 15.56
C ALA A 197 10.46 18.43 15.75
N PRO A 198 11.32 19.47 15.89
CA PRO A 198 10.86 20.84 16.00
C PRO A 198 10.08 21.25 14.74
N LEU A 199 8.83 21.69 14.91
CA LEU A 199 7.96 22.07 13.80
C LEU A 199 8.59 23.14 12.90
N SER A 200 9.35 24.08 13.48
CA SER A 200 10.07 25.13 12.75
C SER A 200 11.14 24.60 11.80
N VAL A 201 11.70 23.41 12.09
CA VAL A 201 12.65 22.76 11.18
C VAL A 201 11.89 22.13 10.02
N LEU A 202 10.75 21.49 10.28
CA LEU A 202 9.90 20.91 9.23
C LEU A 202 9.23 21.99 8.36
N ASP A 203 8.87 23.14 8.93
CA ASP A 203 8.32 24.32 8.21
C ASP A 203 9.31 24.88 7.19
N SER A 204 10.58 24.52 7.33
CA SER A 204 11.65 25.00 6.47
C SER A 204 11.88 24.15 5.23
N LEU A 205 11.13 23.04 5.08
CA LEU A 205 11.25 22.09 3.98
C LEU A 205 10.09 22.25 2.97
N PRO A 206 10.34 22.02 1.67
CA PRO A 206 11.65 21.80 1.04
C PRO A 206 12.54 23.05 1.06
N ARG A 207 13.85 22.84 0.98
CA ARG A 207 14.88 23.87 0.78
C ARG A 207 15.12 24.19 -0.68
N GLU A 208 14.76 23.26 -1.56
CA GLU A 208 14.91 23.39 -3.00
C GLU A 208 13.92 24.43 -3.54
N ILE A 209 14.40 25.26 -4.46
CA ILE A 209 13.62 26.36 -5.07
C ILE A 209 13.20 26.06 -6.52
N THR A 210 13.77 25.02 -7.13
CA THR A 210 13.40 24.58 -8.47
C THR A 210 12.25 23.58 -8.37
N ALA A 211 11.39 23.53 -9.40
CA ALA A 211 10.29 22.56 -9.44
C ALA A 211 10.81 21.11 -9.40
N GLU A 212 11.90 20.83 -10.13
CA GLU A 212 12.57 19.53 -10.13
C GLU A 212 13.07 19.15 -8.73
N GLY A 213 13.80 20.04 -8.05
CA GLY A 213 14.32 19.74 -6.70
C GLY A 213 13.21 19.58 -5.65
N GLN A 214 12.11 20.33 -5.78
CA GLN A 214 10.94 20.16 -4.92
C GLN A 214 10.23 18.83 -5.16
N ASP A 215 10.03 18.45 -6.43
CA ASP A 215 9.45 17.15 -6.79
C ASP A 215 10.39 16.01 -6.35
N SER A 216 11.72 16.16 -6.48
CA SER A 216 12.71 15.21 -5.96
C SER A 216 12.60 15.04 -4.44
N PHE A 217 12.45 16.15 -3.70
CA PHE A 217 12.30 16.10 -2.25
C PHE A 217 11.03 15.35 -1.85
N TRP A 218 9.87 15.72 -2.40
CA TRP A 218 8.61 15.09 -2.03
C TRP A 218 8.51 13.63 -2.47
N SER A 219 9.08 13.29 -3.63
CA SER A 219 9.23 11.90 -4.08
C SER A 219 10.08 11.10 -3.09
N MET A 220 11.18 11.68 -2.61
CA MET A 220 12.05 11.04 -1.63
C MET A 220 11.37 10.91 -0.26
N VAL A 221 10.60 11.90 0.19
CA VAL A 221 9.82 11.81 1.43
C VAL A 221 8.83 10.64 1.36
N LEU A 222 8.03 10.55 0.29
CA LEU A 222 7.08 9.44 0.09
C LEU A 222 7.81 8.10 0.07
N ALA A 223 8.92 8.00 -0.67
CA ALA A 223 9.73 6.78 -0.74
C ALA A 223 10.33 6.38 0.62
N LEU A 224 10.79 7.34 1.42
CA LEU A 224 11.32 7.09 2.76
C LEU A 224 10.22 6.65 3.74
N THR A 225 8.97 7.11 3.56
CA THR A 225 7.85 6.68 4.41
C THR A 225 7.51 5.20 4.30
N CYS A 226 7.90 4.55 3.20
CA CYS A 226 7.79 3.10 3.04
C CYS A 226 8.68 2.31 4.03
N MET A 227 9.56 2.97 4.79
CA MET A 227 10.50 2.36 5.74
C MET A 227 11.38 1.25 5.13
N GLY A 228 11.62 1.33 3.81
CA GLY A 228 12.47 0.41 3.08
C GLY A 228 13.97 0.70 3.24
N GLY A 229 14.77 -0.22 2.71
CA GLY A 229 16.19 0.05 2.47
C GLY A 229 16.42 1.07 1.34
N ARG A 230 17.67 1.46 1.13
CA ARG A 230 18.07 2.44 0.11
C ARG A 230 17.56 2.09 -1.28
N GLU A 231 17.68 0.82 -1.66
CA GLU A 231 17.23 0.29 -2.96
C GLU A 231 15.74 0.54 -3.21
N LEU A 232 14.88 0.18 -2.24
CA LEU A 232 13.44 0.41 -2.35
C LEU A 232 13.12 1.91 -2.41
N SER A 233 13.75 2.71 -1.54
CA SER A 233 13.52 4.16 -1.55
C SER A 233 13.96 4.84 -2.86
N ASN A 234 15.06 4.36 -3.47
CA ASN A 234 15.49 4.84 -4.78
C ASN A 234 14.48 4.44 -5.86
N SER A 235 14.08 3.16 -5.90
CA SER A 235 13.12 2.67 -6.90
C SER A 235 11.79 3.43 -6.85
N VAL A 236 11.24 3.69 -5.66
CA VAL A 236 9.98 4.45 -5.53
C VAL A 236 10.16 5.90 -6.00
N ALA A 237 11.27 6.54 -5.62
CA ALA A 237 11.55 7.92 -6.04
C ALA A 237 11.79 8.03 -7.55
N GLU A 238 12.53 7.09 -8.16
CA GLU A 238 12.78 7.00 -9.60
C GLU A 238 11.46 6.86 -10.37
N SER A 239 10.60 5.91 -9.97
CA SER A 239 9.29 5.73 -10.60
C SER A 239 8.40 6.97 -10.48
N THR A 240 8.50 7.69 -9.35
CA THR A 240 7.74 8.92 -9.15
C THR A 240 8.23 10.04 -10.07
N MET A 241 9.53 10.23 -10.17
CA MET A 241 10.13 11.26 -11.02
C MET A 241 9.91 10.97 -12.51
N ASP A 242 9.98 9.70 -12.93
CA ASP A 242 9.62 9.26 -14.28
C ASP A 242 8.15 9.56 -14.61
N ALA A 243 7.22 9.22 -13.70
CA ALA A 243 5.80 9.52 -13.87
C ALA A 243 5.49 11.03 -13.95
N LEU A 244 6.32 11.87 -13.33
CA LEU A 244 6.25 13.33 -13.43
C LEU A 244 6.88 13.88 -14.73
N GLY A 245 7.61 13.04 -15.47
CA GLY A 245 8.29 13.39 -16.72
C GLY A 245 9.65 14.05 -16.53
N TRP A 246 10.28 13.92 -15.35
CA TRP A 246 11.61 14.45 -15.10
C TRP A 246 12.69 13.54 -15.66
N VAL A 247 13.62 14.14 -16.39
CA VAL A 247 14.76 13.48 -17.04
C VAL A 247 16.01 14.33 -16.87
N SER A 248 17.19 13.72 -16.97
CA SER A 248 18.47 14.44 -16.99
C SER A 248 18.57 15.37 -18.20
N ASP A 249 19.59 16.22 -18.22
CA ASP A 249 19.89 17.11 -19.36
C ASP A 249 20.13 16.34 -20.67
N GLU A 250 20.55 15.07 -20.59
CA GLU A 250 20.72 14.16 -21.73
C GLU A 250 19.44 13.40 -22.10
N GLY A 251 18.32 13.68 -21.43
CA GLY A 251 17.02 13.04 -21.65
C GLY A 251 16.92 11.61 -21.10
N LYS A 252 17.76 11.25 -20.12
CA LYS A 252 17.71 9.93 -19.46
C LYS A 252 16.86 9.98 -18.20
N LEU A 253 16.30 8.83 -17.82
CA LEU A 253 15.63 8.69 -16.52
C LEU A 253 16.62 9.01 -15.40
N LEU A 254 16.17 9.80 -14.42
CA LEU A 254 16.94 10.14 -13.23
C LEU A 254 17.12 8.90 -12.35
N THR A 255 18.34 8.69 -11.88
CA THR A 255 18.68 7.67 -10.90
C THR A 255 18.40 8.16 -9.48
N GLY A 256 18.25 7.23 -8.53
CA GLY A 256 18.01 7.56 -7.13
C GLY A 256 19.15 8.38 -6.50
N GLU A 257 20.38 8.24 -6.98
CA GLU A 257 21.50 9.08 -6.54
C GLU A 257 21.37 10.52 -7.06
N GLU A 258 21.03 10.71 -8.34
CA GLU A 258 20.78 12.04 -8.91
C GLU A 258 19.60 12.73 -8.22
N ILE A 259 18.51 11.99 -7.94
CA ILE A 259 17.34 12.51 -7.22
C ILE A 259 17.73 12.97 -5.80
N ARG A 260 18.60 12.24 -5.10
CA ARG A 260 19.11 12.64 -3.77
C ARG A 260 19.97 13.89 -3.85
N GLU A 261 20.76 14.03 -4.91
CA GLU A 261 21.60 15.20 -5.10
C GLU A 261 20.75 16.45 -5.36
N LEU A 262 19.70 16.32 -6.18
CA LEU A 262 18.70 17.36 -6.46
C LEU A 262 17.98 17.88 -5.21
N CYS A 263 17.79 17.04 -4.19
CA CYS A 263 17.17 17.42 -2.90
C CYS A 263 18.10 17.35 -1.68
N SER A 264 19.41 17.45 -1.90
CA SER A 264 20.44 17.25 -0.87
C SER A 264 20.34 18.24 0.30
N ALA A 265 19.93 19.49 0.06
CA ALA A 265 19.78 20.50 1.09
C ALA A 265 18.67 20.12 2.08
N SER A 266 17.52 19.66 1.57
CA SER A 266 16.44 19.15 2.41
C SER A 266 16.79 17.82 3.10
N LEU A 267 17.50 16.91 2.42
CA LEU A 267 17.94 15.66 3.03
C LEU A 267 18.91 15.88 4.19
N SER A 268 19.77 16.90 4.11
CA SER A 268 20.63 17.31 5.23
C SER A 268 19.81 17.76 6.44
N VAL A 269 18.73 18.52 6.21
CA VAL A 269 17.81 18.92 7.30
C VAL A 269 17.09 17.71 7.89
N LEU A 270 16.57 16.80 7.05
CA LEU A 270 15.95 15.55 7.54
C LEU A 270 16.93 14.70 8.36
N ALA A 271 18.20 14.64 7.95
CA ALA A 271 19.23 13.94 8.72
C ALA A 271 19.48 14.60 10.08
N SER A 272 19.44 15.94 10.14
CA SER A 272 19.66 16.67 11.40
C SER A 272 18.59 16.41 12.48
N VAL A 273 17.39 15.97 12.07
CA VAL A 273 16.29 15.59 12.98
C VAL A 273 16.16 14.07 13.12
N GLY A 274 17.10 13.30 12.55
CA GLY A 274 17.12 11.84 12.63
C GLY A 274 16.06 11.14 11.78
N ALA A 275 15.45 11.82 10.81
CA ALA A 275 14.51 11.18 9.88
C ALA A 275 15.25 10.34 8.81
N TYR A 276 16.49 10.69 8.49
CA TYR A 276 17.26 10.12 7.38
C TYR A 276 18.76 10.01 7.74
N GLY A 277 19.52 9.17 7.02
CA GLY A 277 20.96 9.04 7.17
C GLY A 277 21.41 7.98 8.19
N ASP A 278 22.71 7.97 8.50
CA ASP A 278 23.33 6.92 9.33
C ASP A 278 22.90 6.97 10.79
N GLU A 279 22.59 8.17 11.30
CA GLU A 279 22.10 8.42 12.66
C GLU A 279 20.55 8.49 12.72
N ALA A 280 19.88 7.81 11.78
CA ALA A 280 18.43 7.80 11.72
C ALA A 280 17.82 7.13 12.95
N LEU A 281 16.73 7.71 13.46
CA LEU A 281 15.98 7.19 14.60
C LEU A 281 15.31 5.85 14.27
N ALA A 282 14.72 5.22 15.29
CA ALA A 282 13.94 4.01 15.09
C ALA A 282 12.76 4.27 14.12
N PRO A 283 12.30 3.26 13.36
CA PRO A 283 11.25 3.41 12.35
C PRO A 283 10.02 4.18 12.86
N VAL A 284 9.56 3.89 14.07
CA VAL A 284 8.38 4.54 14.66
C VAL A 284 8.58 6.04 14.84
N ASP A 285 9.73 6.47 15.36
CA ASP A 285 10.03 7.89 15.58
C ASP A 285 10.17 8.64 14.24
N ARG A 286 10.75 7.99 13.23
CA ARG A 286 10.85 8.56 11.87
C ARG A 286 9.47 8.75 11.25
N LEU A 287 8.57 7.78 11.41
CA LEU A 287 7.19 7.88 10.93
C LEU A 287 6.47 9.08 11.55
N ASP A 288 6.69 9.40 12.83
CA ASP A 288 6.11 10.59 13.46
C ASP A 288 6.64 11.90 12.85
N ILE A 289 7.91 11.93 12.44
CA ILE A 289 8.48 13.06 11.68
C ILE A 289 7.81 13.20 10.31
N TYR A 290 7.69 12.09 9.57
CA TYR A 290 7.06 12.12 8.24
C TYR A 290 5.58 12.45 8.29
N ARG A 291 4.81 11.96 9.28
CA ARG A 291 3.42 12.37 9.53
C ARG A 291 3.30 13.89 9.65
N ALA A 292 4.12 14.47 10.52
CA ALA A 292 4.10 15.92 10.76
C ALA A 292 4.54 16.73 9.54
N LEU A 293 5.40 16.18 8.69
CA LEU A 293 5.80 16.81 7.44
C LEU A 293 4.71 16.72 6.36
N LEU A 294 3.99 15.60 6.28
CA LEU A 294 3.01 15.30 5.22
C LEU A 294 1.61 15.87 5.47
N ARG A 295 1.17 16.06 6.71
CA ARG A 295 -0.20 16.51 7.06
C ARG A 295 -0.51 17.99 6.75
N ARG A 296 0.49 18.78 6.37
CA ARG A 296 0.44 20.24 6.57
C ARG A 296 -0.27 21.04 5.50
#